data_AF-A0A1Y3AVH2-F1
#
_entry.id   AF-A0A1Y3AVH2-F1
#
_cell.length_a   1.000
_cell.length_b   1.000
_cell.length_c   1.000
_cell.angle_alpha   90.00
_cell.angle_beta   90.00
_cell.angle_gamma   90.00
#
_symmetry.space_group_name_H-M   'P 1'
#
loop_
_entity.id
_entity.type
_entity.pdbx_description
1 polymer ?
#
loop_
_entity_poly.entity_id
_entity_poly.type
_entity_poly.pdbx_seq_one_letter_code
_entity_poly.pdbx_strand_id
1 'polypeptide(L)'
;MYERAVLRKPVGKSFKANVDLWSIGVTLYHIATGSLPFRPYGGRKNKETMYRITTEKASGIISGTQTSENGEIKWSRNLPESCLLSPSVQPLVTELLAGLLECDAHRMWSFEKFFSSVTKILEHKVVFVYYVGTLSLHSIYCYPNETVLGLKSRFESLYKVAPSDQILVWPNDNLNHHHHLIGRHNDQQQLNINNQMTSMLNEMANMVNQTKLVPLLQTNQRRSLSSTISTVIAILSNDFAITDIHTTEHSPLFLLNGQMNSKIRCTTGPILPSKFPDFAETIVNTDVDAQYAKLCSSLAYSTLRQIDKFIHNYKLACQIPCHMLRLIDRNMKMLDEKHGCFNYHLNVLKERLDNLIQCNGYLSQLIKLLIDSIVKPNNVTLYNFNAIDPIRMQYDKIQTNFK
;
A
#
# COMPACT_ATOMS: atom_id res chain seq x y z
N MET A 1 37.69 27.99 -9.98
CA MET A 1 36.50 28.07 -10.86
C MET A 1 35.81 29.43 -10.73
N TYR A 2 35.31 29.79 -9.55
CA TYR A 2 34.52 31.01 -9.33
C TYR A 2 35.30 32.32 -9.51
N GLU A 3 36.60 32.36 -9.19
CA GLU A 3 37.43 33.55 -9.46
C GLU A 3 37.53 33.89 -10.97
N ARG A 4 37.50 32.89 -11.85
CA ARG A 4 37.49 33.09 -13.30
C ARG A 4 36.07 33.34 -13.84
N ALA A 5 35.10 32.54 -13.40
CA ALA A 5 33.72 32.61 -13.90
C ALA A 5 32.95 33.84 -13.39
N VAL A 6 33.19 34.26 -12.14
CA VAL A 6 32.48 35.37 -11.48
C VAL A 6 33.35 36.64 -11.47
N LEU A 7 34.62 36.52 -11.06
CA LEU A 7 35.52 37.68 -10.91
C LEU A 7 36.35 37.99 -12.18
N ARG A 8 36.26 37.17 -13.24
CA ARG A 8 37.00 37.32 -14.51
C ARG A 8 38.54 37.43 -14.33
N LYS A 9 39.11 36.85 -13.27
CA LYS A 9 40.56 36.82 -13.05
C LYS A 9 41.25 35.81 -13.98
N PRO A 10 42.42 36.12 -14.56
CA PRO A 10 43.22 35.17 -15.31
C PRO A 10 43.87 34.16 -14.35
N VAL A 11 43.65 32.86 -14.57
CA VAL A 11 44.27 31.79 -13.77
C VAL A 11 44.78 30.72 -14.73
N GLY A 12 46.07 30.41 -14.65
CA GLY A 12 46.80 29.49 -15.55
C GLY A 12 46.56 27.99 -15.33
N LYS A 13 45.35 27.57 -14.94
CA LYS A 13 44.99 26.14 -14.78
C LYS A 13 43.77 25.80 -15.63
N SER A 14 43.83 24.66 -16.33
CA SER A 14 42.72 24.10 -17.11
C SER A 14 41.55 23.71 -16.21
N PHE A 15 40.33 23.86 -16.71
CA PHE A 15 39.12 23.45 -16.00
C PHE A 15 39.09 21.92 -15.85
N LYS A 16 38.83 21.42 -14.64
CA LYS A 16 38.57 20.00 -14.40
C LYS A 16 37.12 19.68 -14.76
N ALA A 17 36.83 18.46 -15.24
CA ALA A 17 35.49 18.01 -15.63
C ALA A 17 34.41 18.21 -14.53
N ASN A 18 34.80 18.30 -13.25
CA ASN A 18 33.91 18.54 -12.12
C ASN A 18 33.16 19.90 -12.19
N VAL A 19 33.65 20.85 -12.98
CA VAL A 19 32.99 22.16 -13.26
C VAL A 19 31.60 21.96 -13.91
N ASP A 20 31.44 20.87 -14.67
CA ASP A 20 30.19 20.58 -15.36
C ASP A 20 29.12 20.09 -14.38
N LEU A 21 29.51 19.30 -13.36
CA LEU A 21 28.60 18.81 -12.31
C LEU A 21 27.94 19.95 -11.52
N TRP A 22 28.70 21.02 -11.23
CA TRP A 22 28.11 22.21 -10.60
C TRP A 22 27.06 22.86 -11.49
N SER A 23 27.37 23.01 -12.79
CA SER A 23 26.46 23.62 -13.75
C SER A 23 25.18 22.78 -13.93
N ILE A 24 25.31 21.46 -13.92
CA ILE A 24 24.18 20.51 -13.88
C ILE A 24 23.37 20.71 -12.59
N GLY A 25 24.03 20.80 -11.42
CA GLY A 25 23.35 21.05 -10.14
C GLY A 25 22.54 22.35 -10.12
N VAL A 26 23.11 23.44 -10.62
CA VAL A 26 22.40 24.74 -10.74
C VAL A 26 21.20 24.61 -11.67
N THR A 27 21.35 23.89 -12.80
CA THR A 27 20.29 23.68 -13.78
C THR A 27 19.15 22.84 -13.19
N LEU A 28 19.46 21.75 -12.50
CA LEU A 28 18.46 20.89 -11.83
C LEU A 28 17.70 21.66 -10.75
N TYR A 29 18.39 22.46 -9.93
CA TYR A 29 17.75 23.31 -8.93
C TYR A 29 16.77 24.29 -9.60
N HIS A 30 17.19 24.92 -10.70
CA HIS A 30 16.36 25.86 -11.43
C HIS A 30 15.13 25.19 -12.04
N ILE A 31 15.28 23.99 -12.63
CA ILE A 31 14.15 23.22 -13.15
C ILE A 31 13.17 22.86 -12.02
N ALA A 32 13.67 22.46 -10.86
CA ALA A 32 12.84 22.03 -9.72
C ALA A 32 12.09 23.19 -9.03
N THR A 33 12.65 24.41 -9.06
CA THR A 33 12.15 25.53 -8.23
C THR A 33 11.72 26.77 -9.02
N GLY A 34 12.04 26.85 -10.32
CA GLY A 34 11.87 28.06 -11.13
C GLY A 34 12.77 29.23 -10.71
N SER A 35 13.73 29.01 -9.81
CA SER A 35 14.64 30.03 -9.28
C SER A 35 16.08 29.56 -9.32
N LEU A 36 17.03 30.49 -9.42
CA LEU A 36 18.45 30.17 -9.24
C LEU A 36 18.74 29.87 -7.76
N PRO A 37 19.63 28.90 -7.45
CA PRO A 37 19.97 28.53 -6.08
C PRO A 37 20.71 29.65 -5.33
N PHE A 38 21.54 30.41 -6.04
CA PHE A 38 22.39 31.45 -5.46
C PHE A 38 22.05 32.81 -6.06
N ARG A 39 21.55 33.73 -5.24
CA ARG A 39 21.02 35.03 -5.67
C ARG A 39 21.49 36.15 -4.74
N PRO A 40 22.51 36.94 -5.11
CA PRO A 40 22.86 38.15 -4.39
C PRO A 40 21.82 39.26 -4.66
N TYR A 41 21.73 40.23 -3.74
CA TYR A 41 20.93 41.43 -3.97
C TYR A 41 21.50 42.23 -5.14
N GLY A 42 20.63 42.74 -6.02
CA GLY A 42 21.03 43.37 -7.28
C GLY A 42 21.47 42.40 -8.39
N GLY A 43 21.40 41.09 -8.15
CA GLY A 43 21.67 40.05 -9.14
C GLY A 43 23.13 39.98 -9.60
N ARG A 44 23.36 39.57 -10.85
CA ARG A 44 24.71 39.28 -11.40
C ARG A 44 25.68 40.46 -11.39
N LYS A 45 25.19 41.70 -11.21
CA LYS A 45 26.04 42.89 -11.08
C LYS A 45 26.86 42.86 -9.78
N ASN A 46 26.34 42.23 -8.72
CA ASN A 46 27.01 42.08 -7.43
C ASN A 46 27.94 40.85 -7.42
N LYS A 47 29.08 40.99 -8.10
CA LYS A 47 30.06 39.90 -8.29
C LYS A 47 30.72 39.44 -6.99
N GLU A 48 30.94 40.35 -6.04
CA GLU A 48 31.59 40.06 -4.78
C GLU A 48 30.71 39.19 -3.89
N THR A 49 29.44 39.58 -3.72
CA THR A 49 28.50 38.77 -2.95
C THR A 49 28.21 37.45 -3.66
N MET A 50 28.15 37.43 -5.00
CA MET A 50 28.01 36.18 -5.75
C MET A 50 29.18 35.24 -5.48
N TYR A 51 30.42 35.74 -5.50
CA TYR A 51 31.61 34.96 -5.18
C TYR A 51 31.51 34.39 -3.76
N ARG A 52 31.25 35.26 -2.77
CA ARG A 52 31.05 34.91 -1.36
C ARG A 52 30.02 33.79 -1.18
N ILE A 53 28.83 33.94 -1.79
CA ILE A 53 27.74 32.96 -1.69
C ILE A 53 28.19 31.58 -2.22
N THR A 54 28.97 31.53 -3.29
CA THR A 54 29.39 30.25 -3.89
C THR A 54 30.56 29.58 -3.17
N THR A 55 31.41 30.34 -2.49
CA THR A 55 32.64 29.81 -1.87
C THR A 55 32.51 29.57 -0.37
N GLU A 56 31.80 30.43 0.36
CA GLU A 56 31.71 30.38 1.83
C GLU A 56 30.53 29.52 2.32
N LYS A 57 29.69 29.01 1.42
CA LYS A 57 28.59 28.13 1.80
C LYS A 57 29.12 26.89 2.54
N ALA A 58 28.41 26.46 3.57
CA ALA A 58 28.73 25.21 4.25
C ALA A 58 28.42 24.00 3.33
N SER A 59 29.10 22.88 3.60
CA SER A 59 28.82 21.61 2.92
C SER A 59 27.37 21.20 3.13
N GLY A 60 26.71 20.74 2.05
CA GLY A 60 25.29 20.38 2.01
C GLY A 60 24.29 21.55 1.93
N ILE A 61 24.74 22.80 1.83
CA ILE A 61 23.88 23.94 1.48
C ILE A 61 23.63 23.94 -0.03
N ILE A 62 22.36 23.99 -0.43
CA ILE A 62 21.94 23.93 -1.84
C ILE A 62 21.43 25.28 -2.37
N SER A 63 21.13 26.25 -1.50
CA SER A 63 20.72 27.59 -1.90
C SER A 63 21.17 28.68 -0.92
N GLY A 64 21.34 29.89 -1.45
CA GLY A 64 21.77 31.09 -0.73
C GLY A 64 21.17 32.34 -1.38
N THR A 65 20.23 33.01 -0.72
CA THR A 65 19.56 34.20 -1.27
C THR A 65 19.72 35.40 -0.33
N GLN A 66 20.07 36.55 -0.89
CA GLN A 66 20.14 37.83 -0.18
C GLN A 66 18.97 38.72 -0.63
N THR A 67 18.17 39.21 0.32
CA THR A 67 16.92 39.96 0.03
C THR A 67 17.07 41.47 0.07
N SER A 68 18.11 42.00 0.71
CA SER A 68 18.38 43.44 0.83
C SER A 68 19.85 43.76 0.56
N GLU A 69 20.14 45.01 0.22
CA GLU A 69 21.51 45.48 0.02
C GLU A 69 22.32 45.30 1.31
N ASN A 70 23.49 44.66 1.20
CA ASN A 70 24.36 44.32 2.33
C ASN A 70 23.67 43.49 3.45
N GLY A 71 22.50 42.92 3.19
CA GLY A 71 21.80 42.05 4.13
C GLY A 71 22.45 40.66 4.28
N GLU A 72 21.98 39.90 5.25
CA GLU A 72 22.42 38.52 5.48
C GLU A 72 22.02 37.60 4.32
N ILE A 73 22.87 36.60 4.03
CA ILE A 73 22.57 35.56 3.06
C ILE A 73 21.74 34.48 3.78
N LYS A 74 20.51 34.26 3.31
CA LYS A 74 19.66 33.16 3.79
C LYS A 74 20.08 31.87 3.12
N TRP A 75 20.69 30.98 3.89
CA TRP A 75 21.15 29.67 3.44
C TRP A 75 20.09 28.59 3.69
N SER A 76 19.96 27.63 2.77
CA SER A 76 19.09 26.46 2.98
C SER A 76 19.70 25.18 2.46
N ARG A 77 19.46 24.09 3.21
CA ARG A 77 19.76 22.70 2.85
C ARG A 77 18.59 22.02 2.13
N ASN A 78 17.39 22.60 2.22
CA ASN A 78 16.16 22.03 1.69
C ASN A 78 15.68 22.83 0.48
N LEU A 79 14.93 22.15 -0.39
CA LEU A 79 14.17 22.81 -1.44
C LEU A 79 13.15 23.78 -0.83
N PRO A 80 12.83 24.91 -1.50
CA PRO A 80 11.86 25.85 -1.01
C PRO A 80 10.46 25.24 -0.99
N GLU A 81 9.58 25.74 -0.11
CA GLU A 81 8.18 25.28 -0.02
C GLU A 81 7.39 25.47 -1.33
N SER A 82 7.84 26.41 -2.18
CA SER A 82 7.28 26.64 -3.52
C SER A 82 7.69 25.57 -4.55
N CYS A 83 8.52 24.58 -4.19
CA CYS A 83 8.96 23.53 -5.08
C CYS A 83 7.78 22.62 -5.48
N LEU A 84 7.67 22.34 -6.78
CA LEU A 84 6.57 21.56 -7.35
C LEU A 84 6.86 20.05 -7.41
N LEU A 85 8.06 19.62 -7.02
CA LEU A 85 8.39 18.20 -6.92
C LEU A 85 7.58 17.54 -5.81
N SER A 86 7.20 16.27 -6.00
CA SER A 86 6.49 15.54 -4.97
C SER A 86 7.34 15.42 -3.69
N PRO A 87 6.73 15.48 -2.49
CA PRO A 87 7.45 15.35 -1.24
C PRO A 87 8.28 14.06 -1.11
N SER A 88 7.90 13.01 -1.86
CA SER A 88 8.63 11.74 -1.89
C SER A 88 9.96 11.81 -2.65
N VAL A 89 10.07 12.70 -3.65
CA VAL A 89 11.27 12.88 -4.49
C VAL A 89 12.19 13.97 -3.95
N GLN A 90 11.63 14.98 -3.27
CA GLN A 90 12.41 16.11 -2.76
C GLN A 90 13.66 15.70 -1.96
N PRO A 91 13.63 14.70 -1.05
CA PRO A 91 14.84 14.25 -0.35
C PRO A 91 15.91 13.68 -1.29
N LEU A 92 15.51 12.86 -2.26
CA LEU A 92 16.42 12.26 -3.25
C LEU A 92 17.10 13.33 -4.11
N VAL A 93 16.34 14.32 -4.57
CA VAL A 93 16.86 15.45 -5.35
C VAL A 93 17.70 16.39 -4.49
N THR A 94 17.33 16.58 -3.22
CA THR A 94 18.10 17.42 -2.29
C THR A 94 19.48 16.85 -2.02
N GLU A 95 19.59 15.54 -1.84
CA GLU A 95 20.89 14.85 -1.69
C GLU A 95 21.75 14.97 -2.96
N LEU A 96 21.13 14.76 -4.13
CA LEU A 96 21.77 14.96 -5.43
C LEU A 96 22.32 16.39 -5.57
N LEU A 97 21.52 17.40 -5.25
CA LEU A 97 21.89 18.81 -5.31
C LEU A 97 23.01 19.15 -4.32
N ALA A 98 22.96 18.62 -3.10
CA ALA A 98 23.99 18.81 -2.08
C ALA A 98 25.36 18.29 -2.53
N GLY A 99 25.38 17.15 -3.23
CA GLY A 99 26.60 16.58 -3.79
C GLY A 99 27.17 17.32 -5.01
N LEU A 100 26.28 17.80 -5.89
CA LEU A 100 26.63 18.54 -7.10
C LEU A 100 27.06 19.98 -6.82
N LEU A 101 26.39 20.62 -5.86
CA LEU A 101 26.66 21.98 -5.43
C LEU A 101 27.65 21.99 -4.27
N GLU A 102 28.71 21.19 -4.28
CA GLU A 102 29.76 21.22 -3.26
C GLU A 102 30.91 22.14 -3.68
N CYS A 103 31.38 23.01 -2.77
CA CYS A 103 32.49 23.92 -3.04
C CYS A 103 33.85 23.27 -2.74
N ASP A 104 33.89 22.33 -1.81
CA ASP A 104 35.09 21.56 -1.48
C ASP A 104 35.33 20.44 -2.52
N ALA A 105 36.44 20.56 -3.26
CA ALA A 105 36.81 19.63 -4.31
C ALA A 105 36.99 18.17 -3.85
N HIS A 106 37.31 17.94 -2.56
CA HIS A 106 37.45 16.58 -2.01
C HIS A 106 36.12 15.93 -1.64
N ARG A 107 35.09 16.74 -1.34
CA ARG A 107 33.75 16.27 -0.97
C ARG A 107 32.76 16.30 -2.14
N MET A 108 33.08 17.06 -3.18
CA MET A 108 32.30 17.14 -4.42
C MET A 108 32.17 15.75 -5.05
N TRP A 109 30.97 15.44 -5.54
CA TRP A 109 30.72 14.15 -6.18
C TRP A 109 31.57 13.97 -7.43
N SER A 110 31.95 12.71 -7.68
CA SER A 110 32.46 12.27 -8.98
C SER A 110 31.30 12.03 -9.95
N PHE A 111 31.61 11.97 -11.26
CA PHE A 111 30.63 11.55 -12.27
C PHE A 111 30.08 10.16 -11.99
N GLU A 112 30.92 9.22 -11.56
CA GLU A 112 30.49 7.86 -11.20
C GLU A 112 29.44 7.88 -10.09
N LYS A 113 29.70 8.62 -9.00
CA LYS A 113 28.73 8.78 -7.92
C LYS A 113 27.45 9.45 -8.42
N PHE A 114 27.56 10.52 -9.20
CA PHE A 114 26.41 11.20 -9.80
C PHE A 114 25.55 10.25 -10.65
N PHE A 115 26.14 9.54 -11.61
CA PHE A 115 25.40 8.61 -12.46
C PHE A 115 24.79 7.46 -11.64
N SER A 116 25.53 6.89 -10.68
CA SER A 116 24.98 5.84 -9.81
C SER A 116 23.76 6.32 -9.00
N SER A 117 23.79 7.55 -8.48
CA SER A 117 22.68 8.14 -7.74
C SER A 117 21.49 8.45 -8.65
N VAL A 118 21.73 8.97 -9.86
CA VAL A 118 20.67 9.22 -10.84
C VAL A 118 20.02 7.92 -11.28
N THR A 119 20.80 6.88 -11.60
CA THR A 119 20.27 5.56 -11.95
C THR A 119 19.41 5.00 -10.82
N LYS A 120 19.87 5.08 -9.56
CA LYS A 120 19.07 4.68 -8.41
C LYS A 120 17.74 5.42 -8.35
N ILE A 121 17.71 6.74 -8.57
CA ILE A 121 16.47 7.53 -8.59
C ILE A 121 15.55 7.07 -9.73
N LEU A 122 16.10 6.81 -10.92
CA LEU A 122 15.33 6.38 -12.09
C LEU A 122 14.80 4.93 -11.98
N GLU A 123 15.47 4.08 -11.22
CA GLU A 123 15.04 2.70 -10.93
C GLU A 123 13.88 2.62 -9.94
N HIS A 124 13.52 3.73 -9.27
CA HIS A 124 12.38 3.72 -8.35
C HIS A 124 11.09 3.43 -9.09
N LYS A 125 10.28 2.55 -8.52
CA LYS A 125 8.91 2.34 -8.96
C LYS A 125 8.03 3.47 -8.45
N VAL A 126 7.36 4.17 -9.36
CA VAL A 126 6.39 5.21 -9.00
C VAL A 126 5.02 4.57 -8.73
N VAL A 127 4.51 4.75 -7.52
CA VAL A 127 3.16 4.35 -7.12
C VAL A 127 2.33 5.62 -6.95
N PHE A 128 1.23 5.72 -7.69
CA PHE A 128 0.27 6.79 -7.56
C PHE A 128 -0.74 6.45 -6.46
N VAL A 129 -0.84 7.33 -5.47
CA VAL A 129 -1.68 7.13 -4.28
C VAL A 129 -2.64 8.30 -4.14
N TYR A 130 -3.93 8.01 -4.12
CA TYR A 130 -4.97 8.98 -3.85
C TYR A 130 -5.37 8.90 -2.38
N TYR A 131 -4.98 9.90 -1.58
CA TYR A 131 -5.33 9.93 -0.17
C TYR A 131 -6.69 10.59 0.03
N VAL A 132 -7.68 9.80 0.43
CA VAL A 132 -9.08 10.24 0.57
C VAL A 132 -9.24 11.32 1.66
N GLY A 133 -8.44 11.27 2.73
CA GLY A 133 -8.52 12.26 3.80
C GLY A 133 -8.20 13.70 3.37
N THR A 134 -7.37 13.86 2.35
CA THR A 134 -6.97 15.17 1.79
C THR A 134 -7.53 15.47 0.40
N LEU A 135 -8.21 14.49 -0.22
CA LEU A 135 -8.67 14.52 -1.61
C LEU A 135 -7.55 14.90 -2.59
N SER A 136 -6.39 14.27 -2.44
CA SER A 136 -5.23 14.60 -3.27
C SER A 136 -4.43 13.38 -3.73
N LEU A 137 -4.04 13.44 -5.00
CA LEU A 137 -3.18 12.48 -5.66
C LEU A 137 -1.69 12.79 -5.39
N HIS A 138 -0.94 11.76 -5.01
CA HIS A 138 0.48 11.82 -4.75
C HIS A 138 1.22 10.76 -5.57
N SER A 139 2.42 11.11 -6.05
CA SER A 139 3.36 10.15 -6.63
C SER A 139 4.40 9.77 -5.59
N ILE A 140 4.59 8.47 -5.37
CA ILE A 140 5.49 7.94 -4.35
C ILE A 140 6.53 7.06 -5.02
N TYR A 141 7.79 7.46 -4.87
CA TYR A 141 8.93 6.76 -5.44
C TYR A 141 9.36 5.70 -4.44
N CYS A 142 9.17 4.44 -4.79
CA CYS A 142 9.43 3.27 -3.96
C CYS A 142 10.61 2.48 -4.52
N TYR A 143 11.36 1.81 -3.65
CA TYR A 143 12.37 0.89 -4.13
C TYR A 143 11.71 -0.35 -4.75
N PRO A 144 12.26 -0.94 -5.81
CA PRO A 144 11.65 -2.12 -6.45
C PRO A 144 11.49 -3.32 -5.50
N ASN A 145 12.37 -3.46 -4.51
CA ASN A 145 12.33 -4.55 -3.53
C ASN A 145 11.50 -4.23 -2.27
N GLU A 146 10.85 -3.07 -2.21
CA GLU A 146 10.03 -2.65 -1.09
C GLU A 146 8.69 -3.39 -1.10
N THR A 147 8.18 -3.73 0.09
CA THR A 147 6.87 -4.38 0.29
C THR A 147 5.80 -3.36 0.66
N VAL A 148 4.53 -3.76 0.62
CA VAL A 148 3.41 -2.93 1.07
C VAL A 148 3.58 -2.48 2.53
N LEU A 149 4.22 -3.28 3.39
CA LEU A 149 4.55 -2.85 4.75
C LEU A 149 5.44 -1.61 4.77
N GLY A 150 6.49 -1.57 3.95
CA GLY A 150 7.37 -0.40 3.81
C GLY A 150 6.59 0.83 3.35
N LEU A 151 5.70 0.65 2.37
CA LEU A 151 4.82 1.69 1.88
C LEU A 151 3.88 2.22 2.99
N LYS A 152 3.32 1.34 3.82
CA LYS A 152 2.46 1.72 4.96
C LYS A 152 3.23 2.53 6.02
N SER A 153 4.47 2.16 6.33
CA SER A 153 5.32 2.95 7.22
C SER A 153 5.60 4.35 6.67
N ARG A 154 5.73 4.50 5.35
CA ARG A 154 5.89 5.82 4.72
C ARG A 154 4.61 6.65 4.79
N PHE A 155 3.44 6.03 4.62
CA PHE A 155 2.15 6.68 4.79
C PHE A 155 1.94 7.22 6.21
N GLU A 156 2.48 6.55 7.23
CA GLU A 156 2.45 7.06 8.60
C GLU A 156 3.22 8.38 8.72
N SER A 157 4.43 8.44 8.14
CA SER A 157 5.22 9.68 8.13
C SER A 157 4.52 10.81 7.36
N LEU A 158 3.98 10.50 6.17
CA LEU A 158 3.39 11.46 5.24
C LEU A 158 1.99 11.95 5.65
N TYR A 159 1.12 11.03 6.07
CA TYR A 159 -0.31 11.29 6.29
C TYR A 159 -0.73 11.21 7.75
N LYS A 160 0.18 10.80 8.66
CA LYS A 160 -0.10 10.63 10.09
C LYS A 160 -1.22 9.62 10.37
N VAL A 161 -1.31 8.58 9.54
CA VAL A 161 -2.24 7.46 9.71
C VAL A 161 -1.44 6.23 10.11
N ALA A 162 -1.77 5.58 11.24
CA ALA A 162 -1.05 4.39 11.68
C ALA A 162 -1.27 3.22 10.71
N PRO A 163 -0.28 2.32 10.51
CA PRO A 163 -0.40 1.20 9.55
C PRO A 163 -1.62 0.29 9.73
N SER A 164 -2.13 0.15 10.96
CA SER A 164 -3.35 -0.61 11.27
C SER A 164 -4.63 0.05 10.78
N ASP A 165 -4.63 1.37 10.66
CA ASP A 165 -5.78 2.16 10.23
C ASP A 165 -5.75 2.47 8.72
N GLN A 166 -4.71 2.05 8.02
CA GLN A 166 -4.56 2.27 6.59
C GLN A 166 -5.27 1.17 5.80
N ILE A 167 -6.37 1.54 5.14
CA ILE A 167 -7.07 0.66 4.21
C ILE A 167 -6.65 1.03 2.79
N LEU A 168 -5.93 0.12 2.14
CA LEU A 168 -5.48 0.27 0.76
C LEU A 168 -6.46 -0.42 -0.18
N VAL A 169 -6.99 0.34 -1.12
CA VAL A 169 -7.91 -0.15 -2.14
C VAL A 169 -7.26 0.03 -3.50
N TRP A 170 -6.95 -1.09 -4.14
CA TRP A 170 -6.42 -1.10 -5.51
C TRP A 170 -7.51 -1.51 -6.49
N PRO A 171 -8.00 -0.59 -7.35
CA PRO A 171 -8.98 -0.89 -8.38
C PRO A 171 -8.28 -1.51 -9.59
N ASN A 172 -7.89 -2.78 -9.49
CA ASN A 172 -7.37 -3.52 -10.63
C ASN A 172 -8.34 -4.65 -11.01
N ASP A 173 -8.94 -4.53 -12.19
CA ASP A 173 -9.84 -5.53 -12.77
C ASP A 173 -9.13 -6.86 -13.11
N ASN A 174 -7.78 -6.89 -13.12
CA ASN A 174 -6.97 -8.06 -13.50
C ASN A 174 -6.51 -8.95 -12.32
N LEU A 175 -6.95 -8.68 -11.09
CA LEU A 175 -6.51 -9.39 -9.88
C LEU A 175 -7.07 -10.83 -9.72
N ASN A 176 -7.74 -11.39 -10.73
CA ASN A 176 -8.35 -12.73 -10.68
C ASN A 176 -7.36 -13.89 -10.44
N HIS A 177 -6.05 -13.66 -10.48
CA HIS A 177 -5.02 -14.72 -10.42
C HIS A 177 -4.51 -15.07 -9.01
N HIS A 178 -4.87 -14.31 -7.97
CA HIS A 178 -4.27 -14.48 -6.62
C HIS A 178 -5.22 -15.01 -5.53
N HIS A 179 -6.39 -15.55 -5.90
CA HIS A 179 -7.31 -16.21 -4.95
C HIS A 179 -6.72 -17.46 -4.26
N HIS A 180 -5.59 -18.00 -4.75
CA HIS A 180 -4.99 -19.24 -4.24
C HIS A 180 -4.09 -19.07 -3.02
N LEU A 181 -3.82 -17.85 -2.54
CA LEU A 181 -2.92 -17.61 -1.41
C LEU A 181 -3.62 -17.50 -0.05
N ILE A 182 -4.94 -17.76 0.03
CA ILE A 182 -5.69 -17.81 1.29
C ILE A 182 -5.89 -19.28 1.68
N GLY A 183 -5.41 -19.61 2.88
CA GLY A 183 -5.04 -20.95 3.34
C GLY A 183 -6.02 -22.10 3.05
N ARG A 184 -5.52 -23.11 2.33
CA ARG A 184 -6.22 -24.38 1.98
C ARG A 184 -5.85 -25.58 2.86
N HIS A 185 -4.96 -25.42 3.84
CA HIS A 185 -4.35 -26.58 4.51
C HIS A 185 -5.23 -27.28 5.57
N ASN A 186 -6.27 -26.62 6.09
CA ASN A 186 -7.08 -27.18 7.18
C ASN A 186 -8.31 -27.99 6.71
N ASP A 187 -8.80 -27.76 5.48
CA ASP A 187 -10.05 -28.35 5.00
C ASP A 187 -9.92 -29.85 4.65
N GLN A 188 -8.75 -30.27 4.16
CA GLN A 188 -8.53 -31.67 3.73
C GLN A 188 -8.42 -32.66 4.90
N GLN A 189 -7.85 -32.25 6.03
CA GLN A 189 -7.77 -33.11 7.22
C GLN A 189 -9.16 -33.32 7.85
N GLN A 190 -9.99 -32.28 7.91
CA GLN A 190 -11.36 -32.40 8.42
C GLN A 190 -12.26 -33.28 7.55
N LEU A 191 -12.12 -33.19 6.21
CA LEU A 191 -12.90 -34.02 5.28
C LEU A 191 -12.62 -35.52 5.48
N ASN A 192 -11.36 -35.87 5.75
CA ASN A 192 -10.93 -37.26 5.94
C ASN A 192 -11.48 -37.86 7.24
N ILE A 193 -11.52 -37.07 8.32
CA ILE A 193 -12.05 -37.48 9.63
C ILE A 193 -13.57 -37.72 9.54
N ASN A 194 -14.29 -36.87 8.83
CA ASN A 194 -15.74 -37.02 8.67
C ASN A 194 -16.11 -38.29 7.89
N ASN A 195 -15.38 -38.61 6.82
CA ASN A 195 -15.63 -39.83 6.05
C ASN A 195 -15.41 -41.12 6.87
N GLN A 196 -14.45 -41.13 7.80
CA GLN A 196 -14.21 -42.28 8.67
C GLN A 196 -15.33 -42.48 9.72
N MET A 197 -15.85 -41.39 10.29
CA MET A 197 -16.94 -41.45 11.28
C MET A 197 -18.26 -41.92 10.66
N THR A 198 -18.58 -41.48 9.44
CA THR A 198 -19.80 -41.92 8.73
C THR A 198 -19.77 -43.42 8.38
N SER A 199 -18.58 -43.98 8.14
CA SER A 199 -18.41 -45.42 7.91
C SER A 199 -18.76 -46.25 9.16
N MET A 200 -18.35 -45.82 10.35
CA MET A 200 -18.65 -46.52 11.60
C MET A 200 -20.13 -46.47 11.97
N LEU A 201 -20.79 -45.33 11.73
CA LEU A 201 -22.23 -45.18 11.98
C LEU A 201 -23.05 -46.12 11.10
N ASN A 202 -22.64 -46.30 9.83
CA ASN A 202 -23.28 -47.25 8.93
C ASN A 202 -23.06 -48.71 9.37
N GLU A 203 -21.91 -49.06 9.92
CA GLU A 203 -21.64 -50.41 10.44
C GLU A 203 -22.41 -50.71 11.75
N MET A 204 -22.52 -49.73 12.64
CA MET A 204 -23.35 -49.83 13.85
C MET A 204 -24.85 -49.91 13.53
N ALA A 205 -25.32 -49.16 12.53
CA ALA A 205 -26.70 -49.23 12.06
C ALA A 205 -27.03 -50.58 11.40
N ASN A 206 -26.08 -51.16 10.65
CA ASN A 206 -26.22 -52.49 10.03
C ASN A 206 -26.27 -53.63 11.04
N MET A 207 -25.72 -53.44 12.25
CA MET A 207 -25.84 -54.39 13.36
C MET A 207 -27.23 -54.35 14.04
N VAL A 208 -28.02 -53.31 13.81
CA VAL A 208 -29.31 -53.08 14.48
C VAL A 208 -30.52 -53.24 13.55
N ASN A 209 -30.39 -53.05 12.23
CA ASN A 209 -31.54 -53.13 11.31
C ASN A 209 -31.26 -53.96 10.04
N GLN A 210 -31.91 -55.12 9.90
CA GLN A 210 -32.23 -55.67 8.57
C GLN A 210 -33.42 -54.89 7.98
N THR A 211 -33.19 -53.77 7.28
CA THR A 211 -34.00 -53.33 6.11
C THR A 211 -33.53 -52.00 5.49
N LYS A 212 -33.25 -52.07 4.17
CA LYS A 212 -33.22 -51.05 3.09
C LYS A 212 -32.86 -49.59 3.42
N LEU A 213 -31.80 -49.09 2.75
CA LEU A 213 -31.64 -47.67 2.42
C LEU A 213 -31.27 -47.46 0.95
N VAL A 214 -32.03 -46.55 0.33
CA VAL A 214 -31.90 -46.01 -1.04
C VAL A 214 -30.79 -44.94 -1.08
N PRO A 215 -30.01 -44.80 -2.17
CA PRO A 215 -28.92 -43.84 -2.27
C PRO A 215 -29.39 -42.52 -2.91
N LEU A 216 -29.32 -41.40 -2.20
CA LEU A 216 -29.58 -40.02 -2.71
C LEU A 216 -28.92 -39.06 -1.70
N LEU A 217 -28.07 -38.08 -2.01
CA LEU A 217 -27.82 -37.33 -3.24
C LEU A 217 -26.36 -36.86 -3.29
N GLN A 218 -25.74 -37.08 -4.44
CA GLN A 218 -24.64 -36.25 -4.94
C GLN A 218 -25.15 -34.81 -5.08
N THR A 219 -24.73 -33.90 -4.22
CA THR A 219 -24.74 -32.47 -4.54
C THR A 219 -23.42 -32.11 -5.21
N ASN A 220 -23.31 -32.53 -6.48
CA ASN A 220 -22.52 -31.82 -7.47
C ASN A 220 -23.08 -30.39 -7.58
N GLN A 221 -22.67 -29.48 -6.72
CA GLN A 221 -22.75 -28.05 -7.03
C GLN A 221 -21.49 -27.64 -7.78
N ARG A 222 -21.43 -28.06 -9.06
CA ARG A 222 -20.87 -27.19 -10.09
C ARG A 222 -21.74 -25.93 -10.12
N ARG A 223 -21.45 -24.95 -9.27
CA ARG A 223 -21.93 -23.59 -9.53
C ARG A 223 -21.10 -23.06 -10.67
N SER A 224 -21.74 -22.98 -11.83
CA SER A 224 -21.29 -22.21 -12.97
C SER A 224 -20.78 -20.85 -12.49
N LEU A 225 -19.51 -20.55 -12.76
CA LEU A 225 -19.01 -19.18 -12.70
C LEU A 225 -19.74 -18.40 -13.79
N SER A 226 -20.91 -17.85 -13.44
CA SER A 226 -21.57 -16.82 -14.22
C SER A 226 -20.67 -15.60 -14.18
N SER A 227 -20.07 -15.35 -15.34
CA SER A 227 -19.29 -14.17 -15.67
C SER A 227 -20.10 -12.89 -15.44
N THR A 228 -19.80 -12.15 -14.38
CA THR A 228 -20.17 -10.73 -14.32
C THR A 228 -19.24 -9.98 -13.37
N ILE A 229 -18.20 -9.39 -13.98
CA ILE A 229 -17.41 -8.25 -13.50
C ILE A 229 -16.75 -8.45 -12.12
N SER A 230 -15.68 -9.26 -12.11
CA SER A 230 -14.74 -9.32 -10.99
C SER A 230 -13.77 -8.13 -11.03
N THR A 231 -14.18 -6.98 -10.50
CA THR A 231 -13.19 -6.00 -10.02
C THR A 231 -12.80 -6.38 -8.60
N VAL A 232 -11.72 -7.14 -8.45
CA VAL A 232 -11.22 -7.56 -7.12
C VAL A 232 -10.57 -6.36 -6.44
N ILE A 233 -11.21 -5.78 -5.41
CA ILE A 233 -10.52 -4.88 -4.49
C ILE A 233 -9.60 -5.73 -3.61
N ALA A 234 -8.30 -5.74 -3.86
CA ALA A 234 -7.35 -6.38 -2.95
C ALA A 234 -7.10 -5.47 -1.75
N ILE A 235 -7.43 -5.96 -0.54
CA ILE A 235 -6.73 -5.50 0.67
C ILE A 235 -5.34 -6.12 0.57
N LEU A 236 -4.37 -5.29 0.20
CA LEU A 236 -3.00 -5.76 0.00
C LEU A 236 -2.44 -6.32 1.31
N SER A 237 -1.94 -7.55 1.28
CA SER A 237 -1.19 -8.11 2.41
C SER A 237 0.10 -7.32 2.62
N ASN A 238 0.60 -7.31 3.84
CA ASN A 238 1.81 -6.55 4.19
C ASN A 238 3.05 -7.04 3.40
N ASP A 239 3.08 -8.32 3.03
CA ASP A 239 4.19 -8.95 2.30
C ASP A 239 4.08 -8.80 0.78
N PHE A 240 3.01 -8.18 0.27
CA PHE A 240 2.83 -7.99 -1.16
C PHE A 240 3.94 -7.08 -1.73
N ALA A 241 4.57 -7.50 -2.82
CA ALA A 241 5.67 -6.78 -3.43
C ALA A 241 5.16 -5.54 -4.18
N ILE A 242 5.87 -4.40 -4.04
CA ILE A 242 5.47 -3.17 -4.75
C ILE A 242 5.63 -3.33 -6.27
N THR A 243 6.52 -4.20 -6.76
CA THR A 243 6.71 -4.52 -8.19
C THR A 243 5.45 -4.99 -8.90
N ASP A 244 4.49 -5.56 -8.18
CA ASP A 244 3.26 -6.08 -8.78
C ASP A 244 2.12 -5.05 -8.75
N ILE A 245 2.29 -3.94 -8.02
CA ILE A 245 1.29 -2.86 -7.92
C ILE A 245 1.40 -1.93 -9.13
N HIS A 246 0.53 -2.08 -10.13
CA HIS A 246 0.48 -1.17 -11.28
C HIS A 246 -0.54 -0.06 -11.05
N THR A 247 -0.07 1.18 -10.97
CA THR A 247 -0.91 2.37 -10.78
C THR A 247 -0.56 3.43 -11.82
N THR A 248 -1.54 4.28 -12.12
CA THR A 248 -1.37 5.46 -12.97
C THR A 248 -2.06 6.65 -12.31
N GLU A 249 -1.88 7.85 -12.86
CA GLU A 249 -2.60 9.03 -12.37
C GLU A 249 -4.13 8.84 -12.42
N HIS A 250 -4.65 8.09 -13.41
CA HIS A 250 -6.07 7.83 -13.60
C HIS A 250 -6.59 6.59 -12.88
N SER A 251 -5.70 5.67 -12.50
CA SER A 251 -6.02 4.50 -11.68
C SER A 251 -5.01 4.39 -10.54
N PRO A 252 -5.16 5.23 -9.50
CA PRO A 252 -4.28 5.22 -8.35
C PRO A 252 -4.69 4.16 -7.32
N LEU A 253 -3.77 3.88 -6.40
CA LEU A 253 -4.08 3.19 -5.15
C LEU A 253 -4.82 4.15 -4.23
N PHE A 254 -6.02 3.79 -3.78
CA PHE A 254 -6.78 4.61 -2.84
C PHE A 254 -6.38 4.30 -1.41
N LEU A 255 -5.99 5.33 -0.66
CA LEU A 255 -5.70 5.23 0.77
C LEU A 255 -6.87 5.82 1.57
N LEU A 256 -7.48 4.98 2.39
CA LEU A 256 -8.59 5.29 3.28
C LEU A 256 -8.12 5.19 4.74
N ASN A 257 -8.67 6.05 5.59
CA ASN A 257 -8.48 5.99 7.03
C ASN A 257 -9.62 5.18 7.66
N GLY A 258 -9.30 4.01 8.21
CA GLY A 258 -10.25 3.08 8.82
C GLY A 258 -10.94 3.62 10.07
N GLN A 259 -10.35 4.61 10.76
CA GLN A 259 -10.94 5.16 11.97
C GLN A 259 -12.14 6.10 11.72
N MET A 260 -12.50 6.40 10.45
CA MET A 260 -13.64 7.24 10.01
C MET A 260 -13.81 8.63 10.69
N ASN A 261 -12.94 9.02 11.60
CA ASN A 261 -13.05 10.23 12.43
C ASN A 261 -12.29 11.43 11.85
N SER A 262 -11.48 11.23 10.80
CA SER A 262 -10.77 12.33 10.17
C SER A 262 -11.72 13.09 9.25
N LYS A 263 -12.09 14.32 9.65
CA LYS A 263 -12.73 15.30 8.75
C LYS A 263 -11.99 15.31 7.42
N ILE A 264 -12.68 15.02 6.31
CA ILE A 264 -12.11 15.15 4.97
C ILE A 264 -11.78 16.63 4.80
N ARG A 265 -10.48 16.94 4.67
CA ARG A 265 -10.02 18.30 4.42
C ARG A 265 -9.62 18.37 2.97
N CYS A 266 -10.26 19.23 2.18
CA CYS A 266 -9.69 19.58 0.89
C CYS A 266 -8.48 20.47 1.16
N THR A 267 -7.29 19.88 1.30
CA THR A 267 -6.06 20.65 1.36
C THR A 267 -5.68 20.98 -0.07
N THR A 268 -6.31 22.03 -0.60
CA THR A 268 -5.70 22.74 -1.71
C THR A 268 -4.42 23.35 -1.11
N GLY A 269 -3.26 23.02 -1.70
CA GLY A 269 -2.04 23.76 -1.37
C GLY A 269 -2.29 25.26 -1.54
N PRO A 270 -1.47 26.14 -0.97
CA PRO A 270 -1.69 27.58 -1.02
C PRO A 270 -2.05 27.99 -2.46
N ILE A 271 -3.29 28.41 -2.67
CA ILE A 271 -3.72 29.00 -3.93
C ILE A 271 -2.97 30.32 -3.95
N LEU A 272 -1.84 30.36 -4.65
CA LEU A 272 -1.11 31.60 -4.82
C LEU A 272 -2.11 32.60 -5.41
N PRO A 273 -2.31 33.79 -4.84
CA PRO A 273 -3.22 34.77 -5.38
C PRO A 273 -2.73 35.16 -6.77
N SER A 274 -3.27 34.50 -7.78
CA SER A 274 -2.89 34.68 -9.17
C SER A 274 -3.79 35.77 -9.75
N LYS A 275 -3.71 36.99 -9.19
CA LYS A 275 -4.29 38.14 -9.86
C LYS A 275 -3.37 38.47 -11.02
N PHE A 276 -3.93 38.58 -12.23
CA PHE A 276 -3.18 39.16 -13.34
C PHE A 276 -2.71 40.57 -12.93
N PRO A 277 -1.49 40.98 -13.32
CA PRO A 277 -1.02 42.32 -13.06
C PRO A 277 -2.00 43.34 -13.64
N ASP A 278 -2.25 44.42 -12.90
CA ASP A 278 -3.02 45.54 -13.42
C ASP A 278 -2.17 46.25 -14.49
N PHE A 279 -2.73 46.44 -15.70
CA PHE A 279 -2.03 47.12 -16.79
C PHE A 279 -2.10 48.62 -16.55
N ALA A 280 -0.95 49.29 -16.38
CA ALA A 280 -0.92 50.74 -16.30
C ALA A 280 -1.10 51.33 -17.70
N GLU A 281 -2.25 51.96 -17.95
CA GLU A 281 -2.48 52.75 -19.15
C GLU A 281 -1.64 54.03 -19.05
N THR A 282 -0.54 54.16 -19.82
CA THR A 282 -0.10 55.48 -20.35
C THR A 282 1.17 55.45 -21.21
N ILE A 283 2.04 54.43 -21.15
CA ILE A 283 3.29 54.44 -21.94
C ILE A 283 3.63 53.04 -22.46
N VAL A 284 3.68 52.89 -23.79
CA VAL A 284 4.13 51.66 -24.46
C VAL A 284 5.65 51.51 -24.25
N ASN A 285 6.06 50.43 -23.59
CA ASN A 285 7.47 50.10 -23.39
C ASN A 285 7.65 48.61 -23.67
N THR A 286 8.23 48.31 -24.84
CA THR A 286 8.38 46.96 -25.36
C THR A 286 9.08 45.98 -24.42
N ASP A 287 10.05 46.44 -23.62
CA ASP A 287 10.77 45.57 -22.68
C ASP A 287 9.90 45.24 -21.46
N VAL A 288 9.13 46.22 -20.99
CA VAL A 288 8.19 46.07 -19.87
C VAL A 288 6.99 45.23 -20.31
N ASP A 289 6.46 45.48 -21.50
CA ASP A 289 5.36 44.74 -22.11
C ASP A 289 5.73 43.27 -22.34
N ALA A 290 6.96 42.99 -22.78
CA ALA A 290 7.46 41.63 -22.91
C ALA A 290 7.56 40.91 -21.55
N GLN A 291 7.96 41.61 -20.49
CA GLN A 291 7.98 41.06 -19.13
C GLN A 291 6.57 40.78 -18.61
N TYR A 292 5.61 41.69 -18.84
CA TYR A 292 4.20 41.48 -18.49
C TYR A 292 3.59 40.31 -19.27
N ALA A 293 3.83 40.23 -20.58
CA ALA A 293 3.34 39.12 -21.41
C ALA A 293 3.87 37.76 -20.90
N LYS A 294 5.15 37.69 -20.51
CA LYS A 294 5.75 36.50 -19.91
C LYS A 294 5.09 36.16 -18.56
N LEU A 295 4.86 37.16 -17.70
CA LEU A 295 4.23 36.98 -16.39
C LEU A 295 2.80 36.47 -16.55
N CYS A 296 1.99 37.12 -17.39
CA CYS A 296 0.61 36.73 -17.69
C CYS A 296 0.54 35.32 -18.27
N SER A 297 1.41 34.98 -19.22
CA SER A 297 1.46 33.62 -19.81
C SER A 297 1.81 32.57 -18.76
N SER A 298 2.78 32.86 -17.89
CA SER A 298 3.17 31.96 -16.79
C SER A 298 2.04 31.78 -15.78
N LEU A 299 1.33 32.87 -15.47
CA LEU A 299 0.18 32.87 -14.58
C LEU A 299 -0.96 32.03 -15.15
N ALA A 300 -1.34 32.29 -16.41
CA ALA A 300 -2.39 31.55 -17.11
C ALA A 300 -2.10 30.05 -17.16
N TYR A 301 -0.85 29.68 -17.49
CA TYR A 301 -0.42 28.29 -17.53
C TYR A 301 -0.45 27.60 -16.15
N SER A 302 -0.03 28.33 -15.11
CA SER A 302 -0.12 27.84 -13.73
C SER A 302 -1.57 27.61 -13.32
N THR A 303 -2.46 28.57 -13.59
CA THR A 303 -3.89 28.47 -13.29
C THR A 303 -4.55 27.31 -14.03
N LEU A 304 -4.27 27.14 -15.33
CA LEU A 304 -4.78 26.02 -16.13
C LEU A 304 -4.37 24.67 -15.52
N ARG A 305 -3.09 24.50 -15.17
CA ARG A 305 -2.61 23.27 -14.52
C ARG A 305 -3.30 23.00 -13.17
N GLN A 306 -3.57 24.03 -12.38
CA GLN A 306 -4.29 23.86 -11.12
C GLN A 306 -5.75 23.43 -11.37
N ILE A 307 -6.42 24.04 -12.34
CA ILE A 307 -7.79 23.65 -12.74
C ILE A 307 -7.82 22.18 -13.19
N ASP A 308 -6.91 21.77 -14.07
CA ASP A 308 -6.82 20.38 -14.54
C ASP A 308 -6.59 19.41 -13.38
N LYS A 309 -5.71 19.77 -12.44
CA LYS A 309 -5.46 18.99 -11.22
C LYS A 309 -6.72 18.89 -10.35
N PHE A 310 -7.48 19.96 -10.19
CA PHE A 310 -8.74 19.94 -9.42
C PHE A 310 -9.80 19.08 -10.10
N ILE A 311 -9.99 19.22 -11.41
CA ILE A 311 -10.92 18.41 -12.18
C ILE A 311 -10.54 16.92 -12.06
N HIS A 312 -9.25 16.61 -12.14
CA HIS A 312 -8.78 15.24 -12.00
C HIS A 312 -9.01 14.66 -10.60
N ASN A 313 -8.65 15.39 -9.55
CA ASN A 313 -8.91 14.97 -8.16
C ASN A 313 -10.41 14.82 -7.90
N TYR A 314 -11.25 15.71 -8.45
CA TYR A 314 -12.70 15.59 -8.35
C TYR A 314 -13.22 14.31 -9.00
N LYS A 315 -12.75 13.96 -10.21
CA LYS A 315 -13.10 12.70 -10.88
C LYS A 315 -12.74 11.48 -10.03
N LEU A 316 -11.54 11.47 -9.44
CA LEU A 316 -11.12 10.40 -8.53
C LEU A 316 -11.98 10.37 -7.25
N ALA A 317 -12.33 11.53 -6.70
CA ALA A 317 -13.20 11.63 -5.53
C ALA A 317 -14.58 11.01 -5.78
N CYS A 318 -15.15 11.22 -6.97
CA CYS A 318 -16.43 10.62 -7.37
C CYS A 318 -16.40 9.08 -7.46
N GLN A 319 -15.22 8.46 -7.60
CA GLN A 319 -15.09 7.01 -7.63
C GLN A 319 -15.05 6.37 -6.24
N ILE A 320 -14.73 7.15 -5.19
CA ILE A 320 -14.57 6.65 -3.81
C ILE A 320 -15.84 5.91 -3.32
N PRO A 321 -17.07 6.44 -3.46
CA PRO A 321 -18.27 5.72 -3.01
C PRO A 321 -18.43 4.36 -3.68
N CYS A 322 -18.14 4.26 -4.97
CA CYS A 322 -18.18 2.99 -5.70
C CYS A 322 -17.15 1.99 -5.16
N HIS A 323 -15.94 2.44 -4.87
CA HIS A 323 -14.91 1.60 -4.26
C HIS A 323 -15.28 1.16 -2.84
N MET A 324 -15.88 2.04 -2.04
CA MET A 324 -16.37 1.71 -0.69
C MET A 324 -17.51 0.69 -0.73
N LEU A 325 -18.48 0.84 -1.64
CA LEU A 325 -19.58 -0.11 -1.80
C LEU A 325 -19.06 -1.50 -2.19
N ARG A 326 -18.09 -1.57 -3.11
CA ARG A 326 -17.44 -2.84 -3.48
C ARG A 326 -16.66 -3.47 -2.32
N LEU A 327 -16.03 -2.66 -1.48
CA LEU A 327 -15.34 -3.15 -0.28
C LEU A 327 -16.34 -3.73 0.74
N ILE A 328 -17.47 -3.05 0.95
CA ILE A 328 -18.54 -3.52 1.81
C ILE A 328 -19.12 -4.83 1.28
N ASP A 329 -19.46 -4.91 -0.01
CA ASP A 329 -19.97 -6.14 -0.66
C ASP A 329 -19.00 -7.31 -0.49
N ARG A 330 -17.69 -7.08 -0.70
CA ARG A 330 -16.66 -8.09 -0.45
C ARG A 330 -16.64 -8.55 1.01
N ASN A 331 -16.69 -7.62 1.96
CA ASN A 331 -16.68 -7.96 3.38
C ASN A 331 -17.95 -8.72 3.79
N MET A 332 -19.11 -8.38 3.21
CA MET A 332 -20.35 -9.12 3.43
C MET A 332 -20.27 -10.55 2.89
N LYS A 333 -19.71 -10.75 1.68
CA LYS A 333 -19.46 -12.09 1.12
C LYS A 333 -18.53 -12.93 2.00
N MET A 334 -17.41 -12.36 2.44
CA MET A 334 -16.49 -13.03 3.36
C MET A 334 -17.15 -13.39 4.70
N LEU A 335 -18.04 -12.52 5.21
CA LEU A 335 -18.78 -12.78 6.44
C LEU A 335 -19.81 -13.90 6.25
N ASP A 336 -20.50 -13.92 5.10
CA ASP A 336 -21.46 -14.97 4.74
C ASP A 336 -20.77 -16.34 4.60
N GLU A 337 -19.61 -16.39 3.94
CA GLU A 337 -18.77 -17.60 3.86
C GLU A 337 -18.36 -18.11 5.25
N LYS A 338 -17.89 -17.21 6.12
CA LYS A 338 -17.54 -17.55 7.50
C LYS A 338 -18.75 -18.02 8.31
N HIS A 339 -19.90 -17.39 8.13
CA HIS A 339 -21.15 -17.78 8.77
C HIS A 339 -21.59 -19.18 8.32
N GLY A 340 -21.50 -19.47 7.02
CA GLY A 340 -21.75 -20.80 6.46
C GLY A 340 -20.81 -21.86 7.04
N CYS A 341 -19.51 -21.55 7.15
CA CYS A 341 -18.53 -22.44 7.77
C CYS A 341 -18.85 -22.68 9.26
N PHE A 342 -19.22 -21.63 10.01
CA PHE A 342 -19.60 -21.75 11.41
C PHE A 342 -20.87 -22.61 11.60
N ASN A 343 -21.90 -22.39 10.78
CA ASN A 343 -23.13 -23.20 10.80
C ASN A 343 -22.86 -24.66 10.46
N TYR A 344 -21.96 -24.93 9.50
CA TYR A 344 -21.51 -26.29 9.19
C TYR A 344 -20.88 -26.95 10.43
N HIS A 345 -19.95 -26.26 11.11
CA HIS A 345 -19.31 -26.77 12.31
C HIS A 345 -20.32 -27.00 13.46
N LEU A 346 -21.29 -26.11 13.64
CA LEU A 346 -22.36 -26.27 14.63
C LEU A 346 -23.21 -27.52 14.34
N ASN A 347 -23.58 -27.76 13.08
CA ASN A 347 -24.35 -28.94 12.69
C ASN A 347 -23.56 -30.23 12.96
N VAL A 348 -22.26 -30.25 12.63
CA VAL A 348 -21.38 -31.39 12.93
C VAL A 348 -21.28 -31.64 14.44
N LEU A 349 -21.14 -30.58 15.25
CA LEU A 349 -21.11 -30.71 16.71
C LEU A 349 -22.43 -31.24 17.27
N LYS A 350 -23.56 -30.80 16.71
CA LYS A 350 -24.89 -31.29 17.09
C LYS A 350 -25.06 -32.78 16.77
N GLU A 351 -24.67 -33.21 15.57
CA GLU A 351 -24.69 -34.61 15.17
C GLU A 351 -23.82 -35.47 16.10
N ARG A 352 -22.62 -34.99 16.45
CA ARG A 352 -21.76 -35.67 17.43
C ARG A 352 -22.39 -35.79 18.81
N LEU A 353 -23.07 -34.74 19.27
CA LEU A 353 -23.78 -34.76 20.55
C LEU A 353 -24.93 -35.77 20.54
N ASP A 354 -25.72 -35.80 19.46
CA ASP A 354 -26.83 -36.75 19.29
C ASP A 354 -26.33 -38.21 19.29
N ASN A 355 -25.20 -38.47 18.61
CA ASN A 355 -24.54 -39.78 18.63
C ASN A 355 -24.06 -40.17 20.04
N LEU A 356 -23.51 -39.23 20.81
CA LEU A 356 -23.11 -39.49 22.20
C LEU A 356 -24.30 -39.80 23.11
N ILE A 357 -25.41 -39.10 22.93
CA ILE A 357 -26.66 -39.36 23.66
C ILE A 357 -27.18 -40.78 23.33
N GLN A 358 -27.17 -41.17 22.06
CA GLN A 358 -27.55 -42.52 21.65
C GLN A 358 -26.63 -43.59 22.25
N CYS A 359 -25.31 -43.40 22.19
CA CYS A 359 -24.34 -44.30 22.82
C CYS A 359 -24.58 -44.46 24.32
N ASN A 360 -24.88 -43.37 25.03
CA ASN A 360 -25.21 -43.41 26.46
C ASN A 360 -26.52 -44.17 26.74
N GLY A 361 -27.51 -44.05 25.84
CA GLY A 361 -28.73 -44.84 25.88
C GLY A 361 -28.47 -46.34 25.75
N TYR A 362 -27.67 -46.73 24.75
CA TYR A 362 -27.27 -48.13 24.55
C TYR A 362 -26.48 -48.68 25.74
N LEU A 363 -25.53 -47.91 26.28
CA LEU A 363 -24.78 -48.27 27.49
C LEU A 363 -25.70 -48.50 28.69
N SER A 364 -26.67 -47.59 28.92
CA SER A 364 -27.65 -47.72 30.00
C SER A 364 -28.49 -48.99 29.86
N GLN A 365 -28.87 -49.35 28.63
CA GLN A 365 -29.63 -50.56 28.34
C GLN A 365 -28.79 -51.83 28.55
N LEU A 366 -27.51 -51.80 28.16
CA LEU A 366 -26.55 -52.88 28.39
C LEU A 366 -26.30 -53.11 29.88
N ILE A 367 -26.15 -52.05 30.67
CA ILE A 367 -26.04 -52.11 32.14
C ILE A 367 -27.30 -52.73 32.74
N LYS A 368 -28.48 -52.35 32.27
CA LYS A 368 -29.75 -52.93 32.75
C LYS A 368 -29.83 -54.43 32.47
N LEU A 369 -29.46 -54.88 31.27
CA LEU A 369 -29.41 -56.31 30.92
C LEU A 369 -28.40 -57.09 31.77
N LEU A 370 -27.24 -56.49 32.06
CA LEU A 370 -26.25 -57.06 32.97
C LEU A 370 -26.82 -57.23 34.38
N ILE A 371 -27.45 -56.20 34.94
CA ILE A 371 -28.09 -56.26 36.27
C ILE A 371 -29.21 -57.33 36.28
N ASP A 372 -30.08 -57.34 35.27
CA ASP A 372 -31.17 -58.31 35.17
C ASP A 372 -30.66 -59.77 35.07
N SER A 373 -29.52 -59.97 34.40
CA SER A 373 -28.85 -61.29 34.32
C SER A 373 -28.21 -61.74 35.64
N ILE A 374 -27.81 -60.80 36.51
CA ILE A 374 -27.24 -61.09 37.83
C ILE A 374 -28.35 -61.36 38.86
N VAL A 375 -29.52 -60.73 38.72
CA VAL A 375 -30.63 -60.81 39.70
C VAL A 375 -31.57 -62.00 39.46
N LYS A 376 -31.61 -62.60 38.25
CA LYS A 376 -32.43 -63.80 37.94
C LYS A 376 -31.58 -64.94 37.35
N PRO A 377 -31.06 -65.87 38.17
CA PRO A 377 -30.16 -66.93 37.70
C PRO A 377 -30.83 -68.05 36.90
N ASN A 378 -32.16 -68.15 36.88
CA ASN A 378 -32.85 -69.39 36.50
C ASN A 378 -33.41 -69.44 35.06
N ASN A 379 -33.02 -68.54 34.17
CA ASN A 379 -33.30 -68.68 32.72
C ASN A 379 -32.21 -67.97 31.92
N VAL A 380 -31.05 -68.60 31.74
CA VAL A 380 -29.97 -68.05 30.90
C VAL A 380 -29.75 -68.98 29.71
N THR A 381 -30.35 -68.64 28.58
CA THR A 381 -29.73 -68.92 27.28
C THR A 381 -28.45 -68.10 27.22
N LEU A 382 -27.30 -68.78 27.07
CA LEU A 382 -25.98 -68.19 26.86
C LEU A 382 -26.04 -67.12 25.76
N TYR A 383 -26.02 -65.84 26.15
CA TYR A 383 -25.76 -64.77 25.20
C TYR A 383 -24.29 -64.85 24.80
N ASN A 384 -24.05 -64.92 23.49
CA ASN A 384 -22.73 -65.07 22.91
C ASN A 384 -21.92 -63.77 23.09
N PHE A 385 -21.02 -63.76 24.07
CA PHE A 385 -20.15 -62.62 24.41
C PHE A 385 -19.09 -62.29 23.33
N ASN A 386 -19.02 -63.07 22.24
CA ASN A 386 -18.07 -62.85 21.13
C ASN A 386 -18.30 -61.55 20.35
N ALA A 387 -19.38 -60.80 20.61
CA ALA A 387 -19.64 -59.50 20.00
C ALA A 387 -18.97 -58.30 20.71
N ILE A 388 -18.40 -58.50 21.91
CA ILE A 388 -17.76 -57.43 22.70
C ILE A 388 -16.29 -57.23 22.34
N ASP A 389 -15.58 -58.30 21.96
CA ASP A 389 -14.17 -58.25 21.60
C ASP A 389 -13.84 -57.33 20.40
N PRO A 390 -14.64 -57.30 19.31
CA PRO A 390 -14.40 -56.38 18.20
C PRO A 390 -14.51 -54.91 18.61
N ILE A 391 -15.45 -54.59 19.50
CA ILE A 391 -15.71 -53.23 19.99
C ILE A 391 -14.56 -52.75 20.88
N ARG A 392 -14.05 -53.64 21.75
CA ARG A 392 -12.91 -53.36 22.62
C ARG A 392 -11.63 -53.12 21.82
N MET A 393 -11.39 -53.95 20.80
CA MET A 393 -10.20 -53.85 19.94
C MET A 393 -10.18 -52.57 19.08
N GLN A 394 -11.35 -52.06 18.67
CA GLN A 394 -11.44 -50.79 17.95
C GLN A 394 -11.37 -49.56 18.87
N TYR A 395 -11.93 -49.65 20.09
CA TYR A 395 -11.77 -48.59 21.10
C TYR A 395 -10.30 -48.34 21.43
N ASP A 396 -9.53 -49.41 21.64
CA ASP A 396 -8.07 -49.32 21.89
C ASP A 396 -7.33 -48.70 20.70
N LYS A 397 -7.76 -48.99 19.47
CA LYS A 397 -7.18 -48.43 18.22
C LYS A 397 -7.42 -46.93 18.08
N ILE A 398 -8.58 -46.45 18.51
CA ILE A 398 -8.92 -45.01 18.54
C ILE A 398 -8.14 -44.30 19.65
N GLN A 399 -7.98 -44.94 20.81
CA GLN A 399 -7.20 -44.39 21.91
C GLN A 399 -5.71 -44.24 21.57
N THR A 400 -5.17 -45.12 20.71
CA THR A 400 -3.81 -44.97 20.14
C THR A 400 -3.70 -43.90 19.07
N ASN A 401 -4.75 -43.59 18.31
CA ASN A 401 -4.74 -42.52 17.30
C ASN A 401 -5.03 -41.12 17.88
N PHE A 402 -5.49 -41.05 19.13
CA PHE A 402 -5.73 -39.81 19.87
C PHE A 402 -4.51 -39.32 20.66
N LYS A 403 -3.49 -40.17 20.86
CA LYS A 403 -2.15 -39.77 21.30
C LYS A 403 -1.33 -39.32 20.11
#